data_AF-A0AAN7FE16-F1
#
_entry.id   AF-A0AAN7FE16-F1
#
_cell.length_a   1.000
_cell.length_b   1.000
_cell.length_c   1.000
_cell.angle_alpha   90.00
_cell.angle_beta   90.00
_cell.angle_gamma   90.00
#
_symmetry.space_group_name_H-M   'P 1'
#
loop_
_entity.id
_entity.type
_entity.pdbx_description
1 polymer ?
#
loop_
_entity_poly.entity_id
_entity_poly.type
_entity_poly.pdbx_seq_one_letter_code
_entity_poly.pdbx_strand_id
1 'polypeptide(L)'
;MAAADPFNPIPNPKISAYYQTRAAHTAVVTSDWLAQAQAAVGHHPDDSPAPQTQLLASPLASGKSFCVINEFNNWRKQPDLAEAVAAIRALAAVIRASEATTMMELEIELKKASDSLKSWDTTSISLTAGCDLFMRYVTRTSALEYEDFNSARSRLIECAEKFGEISCKARRIIAMLSQDFIFDGCTILVHGFSRVVLEVLKTAAQNKKLFRVFCTEGRPDRTGL
;
A
#
# COMPACT_ATOMS: atom_id res chain seq x y z
N MET A 1 22.05 -37.16 -13.10
CA MET A 1 20.80 -36.37 -13.24
C MET A 1 20.39 -35.94 -11.84
N ALA A 2 20.82 -34.75 -11.41
CA ALA A 2 20.47 -34.22 -10.09
C ALA A 2 19.05 -33.63 -10.15
N ALA A 3 18.18 -34.09 -9.26
CA ALA A 3 16.81 -33.63 -9.12
C ALA A 3 16.79 -32.18 -8.66
N ALA A 4 15.96 -31.36 -9.30
CA ALA A 4 15.74 -29.98 -8.91
C ALA A 4 14.72 -29.92 -7.75
N ASP A 5 15.09 -29.27 -6.65
CA ASP A 5 14.21 -28.97 -5.52
C ASP A 5 13.03 -28.08 -5.95
N PRO A 6 11.77 -28.40 -5.59
CA PRO A 6 10.58 -27.63 -6.01
C PRO A 6 10.40 -26.28 -5.28
N PHE A 7 11.24 -25.96 -4.30
CA PHE A 7 11.00 -24.88 -3.33
C PHE A 7 11.91 -23.66 -3.47
N ASN A 8 12.69 -23.56 -4.53
CA ASN A 8 13.51 -22.37 -4.78
C ASN A 8 12.90 -21.52 -5.90
N PRO A 9 12.18 -20.42 -5.61
CA PRO A 9 11.73 -19.52 -6.66
C PRO A 9 12.93 -18.75 -7.18
N ILE A 10 13.41 -19.15 -8.36
CA ILE A 10 14.31 -18.33 -9.18
C ILE A 10 13.62 -16.96 -9.34
N PRO A 11 14.23 -15.83 -8.95
CA PRO A 11 13.66 -14.51 -9.14
C PRO A 11 13.42 -14.28 -10.63
N ASN A 12 12.16 -14.32 -11.06
CA ASN A 12 11.82 -14.07 -12.46
C ASN A 12 11.90 -12.55 -12.69
N PRO A 13 12.80 -12.05 -13.57
CA PRO A 13 13.08 -10.62 -13.74
C PRO A 13 11.91 -9.79 -14.30
N LYS A 14 10.73 -10.39 -14.51
CA LYS A 14 9.51 -9.73 -15.00
C LYS A 14 8.44 -9.47 -13.95
N ILE A 15 8.65 -9.88 -12.69
CA ILE A 15 7.69 -9.59 -11.62
C ILE A 15 7.88 -8.15 -11.19
N SER A 16 6.82 -7.33 -11.28
CA SER A 16 6.83 -5.94 -10.84
C SER A 16 7.44 -5.77 -9.45
N ALA A 17 8.23 -4.71 -9.27
CA ALA A 17 8.73 -4.33 -7.96
C ALA A 17 7.56 -4.15 -6.96
N TYR A 18 6.38 -3.69 -7.41
CA TYR A 18 5.15 -3.67 -6.61
C TYR A 18 4.87 -5.00 -5.91
N TYR A 19 4.81 -6.09 -6.68
CA TYR A 19 4.45 -7.42 -6.20
C TYR A 19 5.56 -8.06 -5.36
N GLN A 20 6.84 -7.85 -5.71
CA GLN A 20 7.97 -8.38 -4.94
C GLN A 20 8.00 -7.87 -3.49
N THR A 21 7.73 -6.58 -3.27
CA THR A 21 7.68 -6.03 -1.90
C THR A 21 6.48 -6.56 -1.12
N ARG A 22 5.32 -6.79 -1.75
CA ARG A 22 4.17 -7.35 -1.04
C ARG A 22 4.40 -8.79 -0.60
N ALA A 23 5.04 -9.62 -1.43
CA ALA A 23 5.35 -11.00 -1.08
C ALA A 23 6.22 -11.13 0.19
N ALA A 24 7.09 -10.13 0.46
CA ALA A 24 7.90 -10.11 1.68
C ALA A 24 7.10 -9.81 2.97
N HIS A 25 5.87 -9.31 2.86
CA HIS A 25 5.02 -8.92 4.00
C HIS A 25 3.87 -9.91 4.29
N THR A 26 3.57 -10.84 3.38
CA THR A 26 2.52 -11.87 3.54
C THR A 26 3.14 -13.21 3.94
N ALA A 27 2.51 -13.90 4.89
CA ALA A 27 3.00 -15.14 5.47
C ALA A 27 3.05 -16.27 4.42
N VAL A 28 4.02 -17.18 4.55
CA VAL A 28 4.07 -18.43 3.79
C VAL A 28 3.05 -19.38 4.40
N VAL A 29 2.18 -20.01 3.59
CA VAL A 29 1.25 -21.04 4.08
C VAL A 29 2.02 -22.14 4.82
N THR A 30 1.74 -22.26 6.13
CA THR A 30 2.21 -23.37 6.96
C THR A 30 1.15 -24.47 7.00
N SER A 31 1.56 -25.71 7.28
CA SER A 31 0.64 -26.83 7.53
C SER A 31 -0.38 -26.51 8.63
N ASP A 32 0.04 -25.72 9.62
CA ASP A 32 -0.79 -25.35 10.77
C ASP A 32 -1.92 -24.40 10.36
N TRP A 33 -1.67 -23.48 9.43
CA TRP A 33 -2.70 -22.60 8.89
C TRP A 33 -3.77 -23.37 8.10
N LEU A 34 -3.37 -24.36 7.30
CA LEU A 34 -4.31 -25.24 6.59
C LEU A 34 -5.14 -26.09 7.55
N ALA A 35 -4.54 -26.59 8.63
CA ALA A 35 -5.23 -27.35 9.66
C ALA A 35 -6.26 -26.47 10.41
N GLN A 36 -5.90 -25.22 10.75
CA GLN A 36 -6.82 -24.24 11.33
C GLN A 36 -7.98 -23.91 10.39
N ALA A 37 -7.71 -23.73 9.10
CA ALA A 37 -8.76 -23.49 8.11
C ALA A 37 -9.70 -24.69 7.95
N GLN A 38 -9.18 -25.92 7.97
CA GLN A 38 -9.99 -27.15 7.95
C GLN A 38 -10.82 -27.31 9.23
N ALA A 39 -10.26 -27.00 10.40
CA ALA A 39 -10.98 -27.02 11.67
C ALA A 39 -12.12 -25.98 11.69
N ALA A 40 -11.91 -24.80 11.10
CA ALA A 40 -12.90 -23.73 11.02
C ALA A 40 -14.13 -24.08 10.15
N VAL A 41 -14.06 -25.12 9.29
CA VAL A 41 -15.22 -25.62 8.52
C VAL A 41 -16.23 -26.37 9.41
N GLY A 42 -15.89 -26.69 10.67
CA GLY A 42 -16.75 -27.38 11.63
C GLY A 42 -16.94 -26.65 12.98
N HIS A 43 -17.71 -25.56 13.02
CA HIS A 43 -18.26 -24.89 14.23
C HIS A 43 -17.29 -24.28 15.30
N HIS A 44 -17.70 -23.10 15.82
CA HIS A 44 -17.07 -22.10 16.74
C HIS A 44 -16.91 -22.54 18.24
N PRO A 45 -16.28 -21.72 19.14
CA PRO A 45 -14.91 -21.18 19.14
C PRO A 45 -14.22 -21.33 20.54
N ASP A 46 -12.90 -21.52 20.61
CA ASP A 46 -12.12 -20.96 21.72
C ASP A 46 -10.61 -21.02 21.46
N ASP A 47 -9.92 -20.10 22.14
CA ASP A 47 -8.48 -19.93 22.31
C ASP A 47 -7.66 -19.18 21.23
N SER A 48 -7.22 -17.99 21.64
CA SER A 48 -6.13 -17.20 21.07
C SER A 48 -4.77 -17.73 21.56
N PRO A 49 -3.70 -17.54 20.77
CA PRO A 49 -2.48 -17.02 21.39
C PRO A 49 -1.75 -15.95 20.56
N ALA A 50 -1.11 -15.03 21.28
CA ALA A 50 -0.23 -13.97 20.79
C ALA A 50 1.11 -14.51 20.24
N PRO A 51 1.84 -13.70 19.43
CA PRO A 51 3.26 -13.56 19.77
C PRO A 51 3.87 -12.16 19.56
N GLN A 52 4.57 -11.73 20.61
CA GLN A 52 5.99 -11.34 20.67
C GLN A 52 6.56 -10.29 19.69
N THR A 53 6.86 -9.13 20.28
CA THR A 53 7.71 -8.05 19.80
C THR A 53 9.16 -8.49 19.61
N GLN A 54 9.73 -8.27 18.43
CA GLN A 54 11.19 -8.26 18.23
C GLN A 54 11.63 -6.88 17.70
N LEU A 55 12.46 -6.24 18.52
CA LEU A 55 13.16 -4.98 18.25
C LEU A 55 14.26 -5.20 17.21
N LEU A 56 14.32 -4.37 16.17
CA LEU A 56 15.45 -4.29 15.25
C LEU A 56 16.00 -2.86 15.23
N ALA A 57 17.30 -2.79 15.55
CA ALA A 57 18.08 -1.58 15.73
C ALA A 57 18.29 -0.80 14.42
N SER A 58 18.30 0.52 14.55
CA SER A 58 18.65 1.49 13.51
C SER A 58 20.16 1.61 13.33
N PRO A 59 20.68 1.71 12.09
CA PRO A 59 21.98 2.32 11.85
C PRO A 59 21.82 3.78 11.41
N LEU A 60 22.72 4.59 11.95
CA LEU A 60 22.86 6.04 11.77
C LEU A 60 23.13 6.47 10.31
N ALA A 61 22.85 7.76 10.11
CA ALA A 61 22.93 8.54 8.90
C ALA A 61 24.30 8.52 8.21
N SER A 62 24.24 8.55 6.87
CA SER A 62 25.31 9.04 6.00
C SER A 62 24.64 9.89 4.92
N GLY A 63 25.17 11.09 4.68
CA GLY A 63 24.58 12.14 3.85
C GLY A 63 24.21 11.66 2.44
N LYS A 64 22.96 11.25 2.26
CA LYS A 64 22.42 10.83 0.97
C LYS A 64 21.84 12.05 0.26
N SER A 65 22.31 12.30 -0.95
CA SER A 65 21.62 13.13 -1.93
C SER A 65 20.15 12.69 -2.01
N PHE A 66 19.22 13.64 -1.94
CA PHE A 66 17.79 13.36 -1.96
C PHE A 66 17.42 12.56 -3.22
N CYS A 67 16.74 11.42 -3.03
CA CYS A 67 16.31 10.54 -4.11
C CYS A 67 14.85 10.12 -3.88
N VAL A 68 13.95 10.60 -4.74
CA VAL A 68 12.50 10.34 -4.63
C VAL A 68 12.16 8.85 -4.64
N ILE A 69 12.93 8.03 -5.37
CA ILE A 69 12.73 6.58 -5.44
C ILE A 69 13.05 5.91 -4.10
N ASN A 70 14.10 6.35 -3.41
CA ASN A 70 14.44 5.83 -2.09
C ASN A 70 13.36 6.18 -1.06
N GLU A 71 12.85 7.41 -1.12
CA GLU A 71 11.78 7.85 -0.25
C GLU A 71 10.50 7.05 -0.50
N PHE A 72 10.10 6.87 -1.76
CA PHE A 72 8.99 6.01 -2.16
C PHE A 72 9.17 4.57 -1.63
N ASN A 73 10.37 4.01 -1.78
CA ASN A 73 10.70 2.67 -1.30
C ASN A 73 10.72 2.55 0.23
N ASN A 74 10.92 3.64 0.96
CA ASN A 74 10.78 3.64 2.40
C ASN A 74 9.30 3.67 2.83
N TRP A 75 8.46 4.51 2.20
CA TRP A 75 7.04 4.59 2.52
C TRP A 75 6.28 3.31 2.20
N ARG A 76 6.61 2.64 1.09
CA ARG A 76 5.95 1.38 0.70
C ARG A 76 6.20 0.19 1.62
N LYS A 77 7.22 0.25 2.49
CA LYS A 77 7.48 -0.80 3.50
C LYS A 77 6.38 -0.85 4.57
N GLN A 78 5.58 0.21 4.68
CA GLN A 78 4.47 0.26 5.60
C GLN A 78 3.28 -0.51 5.01
N PRO A 79 2.85 -1.63 5.64
CA PRO A 79 1.87 -2.54 5.05
C PRO A 79 0.48 -1.90 4.87
N ASP A 80 0.14 -0.94 5.73
CA ASP A 80 -1.16 -0.27 5.72
C ASP A 80 -1.28 0.84 4.67
N LEU A 81 -0.14 1.31 4.15
CA LEU A 81 -0.07 2.47 3.27
C LEU A 81 -0.38 2.08 1.82
N ALA A 82 -1.37 2.73 1.21
CA ALA A 82 -1.62 2.54 -0.21
C ALA A 82 -0.44 3.03 -1.04
N GLU A 83 -0.16 2.37 -2.16
CA GLU A 83 0.98 2.70 -2.99
C GLU A 83 0.92 4.13 -3.55
N ALA A 84 -0.28 4.58 -3.96
CA ALA A 84 -0.51 5.97 -4.35
C ALA A 84 -0.20 6.96 -3.21
N VAL A 85 -0.47 6.59 -1.96
CA VAL A 85 -0.13 7.42 -0.80
C VAL A 85 1.38 7.46 -0.57
N ALA A 86 2.08 6.33 -0.75
CA ALA A 86 3.54 6.30 -0.69
C ALA A 86 4.17 7.22 -1.76
N ALA A 87 3.62 7.22 -2.96
CA ALA A 87 4.04 8.12 -4.04
C ALA A 87 3.87 9.59 -3.67
N ILE A 88 2.69 9.96 -3.16
CA ILE A 88 2.38 11.33 -2.74
C ILE A 88 3.28 11.78 -1.58
N ARG A 89 3.58 10.89 -0.62
CA ARG A 89 4.52 11.20 0.47
C ARG A 89 5.94 11.39 -0.03
N ALA A 90 6.38 10.61 -1.01
CA ALA A 90 7.68 10.80 -1.66
C ALA A 90 7.74 12.14 -2.41
N LEU A 91 6.69 12.52 -3.13
CA LEU A 91 6.58 13.83 -3.78
C LEU A 91 6.57 14.97 -2.76
N ALA A 92 5.89 14.82 -1.61
CA ALA A 92 5.94 15.80 -0.53
C ALA A 92 7.37 15.99 0.02
N ALA A 93 8.15 14.92 0.08
CA ALA A 93 9.57 15.03 0.46
C ALA A 93 10.39 15.81 -0.58
N VAL A 94 10.06 15.72 -1.88
CA VAL A 94 10.64 16.58 -2.93
C VAL A 94 10.32 18.04 -2.62
N ILE A 95 9.06 18.35 -2.31
CA ILE A 95 8.65 19.72 -1.93
C ILE A 95 9.42 20.22 -0.71
N ARG A 96 9.68 19.37 0.30
CA ARG A 96 10.46 19.77 1.49
C ARG A 96 11.94 19.98 1.18
N ALA A 97 12.51 19.19 0.27
CA ALA A 97 13.92 19.29 -0.12
C ALA A 97 14.19 20.37 -1.19
N SER A 98 13.16 20.84 -1.89
CA SER A 98 13.28 21.82 -2.96
C SER A 98 13.81 23.18 -2.47
N GLU A 99 14.75 23.75 -3.22
CA GLU A 99 15.26 25.12 -3.05
C GLU A 99 14.55 26.12 -3.97
N ALA A 100 13.52 25.67 -4.70
CA ALA A 100 12.76 26.52 -5.61
C ALA A 100 12.21 27.75 -4.90
N THR A 101 12.25 28.89 -5.60
CA THR A 101 11.72 30.18 -5.10
C THR A 101 10.41 30.58 -5.77
N THR A 102 10.02 29.86 -6.82
CA THR A 102 8.83 30.12 -7.60
C THR A 102 7.98 28.86 -7.76
N MET A 103 6.66 29.05 -7.91
CA MET A 103 5.74 27.94 -8.09
C MET A 103 6.01 27.17 -9.39
N MET A 104 6.38 27.88 -10.46
CA MET A 104 6.72 27.28 -11.75
C MET A 104 7.97 26.38 -11.65
N GLU A 105 9.00 26.82 -10.94
CA GLU A 105 10.20 25.99 -10.73
C GLU A 105 9.88 24.74 -9.90
N LEU A 106 9.08 24.88 -8.83
CA LEU A 106 8.62 23.77 -8.01
C LEU A 106 7.79 22.75 -8.83
N GLU A 107 6.91 23.23 -9.72
CA GLU A 107 6.14 22.39 -10.63
C GLU A 107 7.01 21.58 -11.58
N ILE A 108 8.05 22.19 -12.15
CA ILE A 108 9.01 21.52 -13.02
C ILE A 108 9.77 20.44 -12.25
N GLU A 109 10.24 20.75 -11.04
CA GLU A 109 10.95 19.78 -10.18
C GLU A 109 10.05 18.59 -9.81
N LEU A 110 8.81 18.86 -9.39
CA LEU A 110 7.82 17.83 -9.07
C LEU A 110 7.46 16.98 -10.28
N LYS A 111 7.31 17.59 -11.47
CA LYS A 111 7.05 16.86 -12.70
C LYS A 111 8.20 15.90 -13.03
N LYS A 112 9.45 16.36 -12.90
CA LYS A 112 10.63 15.52 -13.10
C LYS A 112 10.69 14.36 -12.10
N ALA A 113 10.37 14.62 -10.84
CA ALA A 113 10.31 13.59 -9.80
C ALA A 113 9.18 12.57 -10.07
N SER A 114 8.01 13.04 -10.48
CA SER A 114 6.86 12.24 -10.89
C SER A 114 7.18 11.32 -12.08
N ASP A 115 7.78 11.86 -13.13
CA ASP A 115 8.17 11.09 -14.31
C ASP A 115 9.29 10.07 -13.99
N SER A 116 10.17 10.40 -13.03
CA SER A 116 11.18 9.45 -12.50
C SER A 116 10.54 8.29 -11.73
N LEU A 117 9.50 8.54 -10.93
CA LEU A 117 8.76 7.48 -10.23
C LEU A 117 8.02 6.56 -11.21
N LYS A 118 7.32 7.15 -12.19
CA LYS A 118 6.57 6.39 -13.20
C LYS A 118 7.47 5.53 -14.09
N SER A 119 8.65 6.03 -14.45
CA SER A 119 9.62 5.25 -15.23
C SER A 119 10.31 4.16 -14.41
N TRP A 120 10.42 4.35 -13.08
CA TRP A 120 10.97 3.35 -12.17
C TRP A 120 10.06 2.12 -12.02
N ASP A 121 8.75 2.30 -11.90
CA ASP A 121 7.78 1.20 -11.93
C ASP A 121 6.65 1.49 -12.94
N THR A 122 6.90 1.07 -14.18
CA THR A 122 5.96 1.22 -15.30
C THR A 122 4.73 0.31 -15.20
N THR A 123 4.78 -0.70 -14.32
CA THR A 123 3.69 -1.66 -14.14
C THR A 123 2.69 -1.21 -13.08
N SER A 124 3.09 -0.29 -12.20
CA SER A 124 2.23 0.22 -11.14
C SER A 124 1.30 1.33 -11.64
N ILE A 125 0.06 0.94 -11.94
CA ILE A 125 -1.02 1.88 -12.28
C ILE A 125 -1.35 2.76 -11.07
N SER A 126 -1.28 2.21 -9.85
CA SER A 126 -1.58 2.96 -8.61
C SER A 126 -0.56 4.06 -8.36
N LEU A 127 0.73 3.80 -8.59
CA LEU A 127 1.80 4.80 -8.54
C LEU A 127 1.52 5.92 -9.52
N THR A 128 1.27 5.57 -10.79
CA THR A 128 1.01 6.53 -11.87
C THR A 128 -0.20 7.41 -11.55
N ALA A 129 -1.30 6.80 -11.10
CA ALA A 129 -2.53 7.51 -10.72
C ALA A 129 -2.30 8.47 -9.53
N GLY A 130 -1.55 8.04 -8.52
CA GLY A 130 -1.19 8.90 -7.37
C GLY A 130 -0.37 10.11 -7.79
N CYS A 131 0.65 9.89 -8.63
CA CYS A 131 1.47 10.95 -9.21
C CYS A 131 0.63 11.94 -10.03
N ASP A 132 -0.23 11.46 -10.94
CA ASP A 132 -1.06 12.31 -11.79
C ASP A 132 -2.08 13.12 -11.00
N LEU A 133 -2.73 12.51 -10.00
CA LEU A 133 -3.68 13.20 -9.14
C LEU A 133 -3.00 14.33 -8.36
N PHE A 134 -1.80 14.08 -7.83
CA PHE A 134 -1.05 15.09 -7.10
C PHE A 134 -0.56 16.22 -8.01
N MET A 135 -0.03 15.92 -9.19
CA MET A 135 0.36 16.95 -10.16
C MET A 135 -0.82 17.82 -10.56
N ARG A 136 -2.00 17.24 -10.79
CA ARG A 136 -3.24 18.00 -11.07
C ARG A 136 -3.63 18.91 -9.91
N TYR A 137 -3.45 18.46 -8.67
CA TYR A 137 -3.70 19.29 -7.49
C TYR A 137 -2.73 20.49 -7.45
N VAL A 138 -1.43 20.23 -7.61
CA VAL A 138 -0.40 21.29 -7.63
C VAL A 138 -0.69 22.34 -8.69
N THR A 139 -0.93 21.93 -9.94
CA THR A 139 -1.24 22.85 -11.05
C THR A 139 -2.54 23.63 -10.85
N ARG A 140 -3.52 23.07 -10.14
CA ARG A 140 -4.75 23.79 -9.82
C ARG A 140 -4.52 24.81 -8.71
N THR A 141 -3.74 24.46 -7.69
CA THR A 141 -3.41 25.34 -6.57
C THR A 141 -2.54 26.52 -7.03
N SER A 142 -1.53 26.26 -7.88
CA SER A 142 -0.66 27.31 -8.44
C SER A 142 -1.37 28.33 -9.30
N ALA A 143 -2.42 27.93 -10.01
CA ALA A 143 -3.18 28.80 -10.91
C ALA A 143 -4.19 29.70 -10.19
N LEU A 144 -4.61 29.35 -8.97
CA LEU A 144 -5.70 30.01 -8.26
C LEU A 144 -5.24 30.89 -7.10
N GLU A 145 -4.05 30.63 -6.55
CA GLU A 145 -3.58 31.31 -5.33
C GLU A 145 -2.60 32.45 -5.69
N TYR A 146 -3.04 33.70 -5.51
CA TYR A 146 -2.19 34.91 -5.46
C TYR A 146 -1.46 35.02 -4.09
N GLU A 147 -1.18 33.89 -3.45
CA GLU A 147 -0.59 33.82 -2.11
C GLU A 147 0.95 33.82 -2.15
N ASP A 148 1.56 34.11 -1.00
CA ASP A 148 3.00 33.94 -0.79
C ASP A 148 3.43 32.50 -1.11
N PHE A 149 4.55 32.35 -1.81
CA PHE A 149 5.07 31.06 -2.25
C PHE A 149 5.24 30.06 -1.09
N ASN A 150 5.65 30.55 0.09
CA ASN A 150 5.85 29.69 1.26
C ASN A 150 4.54 29.12 1.81
N SER A 151 3.45 29.90 1.74
CA SER A 151 2.10 29.45 2.14
C SER A 151 1.61 28.36 1.20
N ALA A 152 1.73 28.58 -0.12
CA ALA A 152 1.37 27.58 -1.13
C ALA A 152 2.18 26.28 -0.93
N ARG A 153 3.51 26.39 -0.75
CA ARG A 153 4.40 25.25 -0.46
C ARG A 153 3.96 24.47 0.78
N SER A 154 3.65 25.17 1.87
CA SER A 154 3.21 24.56 3.13
C SER A 154 1.89 23.80 2.96
N ARG A 155 0.95 24.37 2.20
CA ARG A 155 -0.35 23.76 1.90
C ARG A 155 -0.23 22.51 1.04
N LEU A 156 0.70 22.48 0.08
CA LEU A 156 0.98 21.28 -0.71
C LEU A 156 1.51 20.14 0.18
N ILE A 157 2.41 20.45 1.12
CA ILE A 157 2.94 19.48 2.09
C ILE A 157 1.82 18.96 3.00
N GLU A 158 1.02 19.86 3.56
CA GLU A 158 -0.10 19.52 4.45
C GLU A 158 -1.12 18.62 3.73
N CYS A 159 -1.46 18.95 2.48
CA CYS A 159 -2.35 18.14 1.66
C CYS A 159 -1.81 16.71 1.47
N ALA A 160 -0.52 16.59 1.13
CA ALA A 160 0.11 15.31 0.90
C ALA A 160 0.20 14.45 2.18
N GLU A 161 0.44 15.07 3.34
CA GLU A 161 0.45 14.39 4.64
C GLU A 161 -0.95 13.87 5.01
N LYS A 162 -1.97 14.73 4.88
CA LYS A 162 -3.37 14.40 5.15
C LYS A 162 -3.92 13.33 4.22
N PHE A 163 -3.39 13.21 3.00
CA PHE A 163 -3.85 12.22 2.02
C PHE A 163 -3.80 10.78 2.56
N GLY A 164 -2.79 10.45 3.37
CA GLY A 164 -2.70 9.11 3.98
C GLY A 164 -3.81 8.84 4.98
N GLU A 165 -4.14 9.82 5.83
CA GLU A 165 -5.25 9.69 6.76
C GLU A 165 -6.60 9.58 6.04
N ILE A 166 -6.80 10.37 4.99
CA ILE A 166 -7.99 10.32 4.15
C ILE A 166 -8.12 8.94 3.50
N SER A 167 -7.03 8.38 2.97
CA SER A 167 -7.02 7.04 2.39
C SER A 167 -7.40 5.95 3.41
N CYS A 168 -6.87 6.04 4.64
CA CYS A 168 -7.22 5.11 5.72
C CYS A 168 -8.69 5.26 6.17
N LYS A 169 -9.18 6.49 6.32
CA LYS A 169 -10.58 6.77 6.67
C LYS A 169 -11.53 6.27 5.58
N ALA A 170 -11.20 6.49 4.30
CA ALA A 170 -11.97 6.00 3.17
C ALA A 170 -12.10 4.47 3.18
N ARG A 171 -11.03 3.74 3.51
CA ARG A 171 -11.08 2.28 3.66
C ARG A 171 -12.09 1.82 4.72
N ARG A 172 -12.11 2.49 5.88
CA ARG A 172 -13.08 2.21 6.95
C ARG A 172 -14.52 2.51 6.52
N ILE A 173 -14.73 3.63 5.83
CA ILE A 173 -16.04 3.99 5.28
C ILE A 173 -16.51 2.93 4.27
N ILE A 174 -15.63 2.50 3.36
CA ILE A 174 -15.94 1.43 2.40
C ILE A 174 -16.33 0.15 3.15
N ALA A 175 -15.60 -0.24 4.19
CA ALA A 175 -15.91 -1.43 4.99
C ALA A 175 -17.28 -1.32 5.68
N MET A 176 -17.57 -0.18 6.30
CA MET A 176 -18.85 0.09 6.95
C MET A 176 -20.04 0.05 5.98
N LEU A 177 -19.89 0.61 4.78
CA LEU A 177 -20.95 0.62 3.77
C LEU A 177 -21.10 -0.74 3.07
N SER A 178 -19.99 -1.47 2.90
CA SER A 178 -20.00 -2.72 2.13
C SER A 178 -20.42 -3.93 2.95
N GLN A 179 -20.32 -3.86 4.29
CA GLN A 179 -20.69 -4.98 5.14
C GLN A 179 -22.16 -5.40 4.95
N ASP A 180 -23.06 -4.50 4.54
CA ASP A 180 -24.48 -4.80 4.35
C ASP A 180 -24.75 -5.71 3.14
N PHE A 181 -23.79 -5.83 2.22
CA PHE A 181 -23.86 -6.82 1.13
C PHE A 181 -23.51 -8.24 1.58
N ILE A 182 -22.95 -8.40 2.80
CA ILE A 182 -22.65 -9.70 3.39
C ILE A 182 -23.85 -10.11 4.24
N PHE A 183 -24.49 -11.21 3.84
CA PHE A 183 -25.63 -11.81 4.54
C PHE A 183 -25.17 -13.02 5.35
N ASP A 184 -25.95 -13.39 6.36
CA ASP A 184 -25.68 -14.58 7.17
C ASP A 184 -25.80 -15.86 6.32
N GLY A 185 -24.87 -16.79 6.51
CA GLY A 185 -24.73 -18.02 5.74
C GLY A 185 -24.15 -17.86 4.33
N CYS A 186 -23.79 -16.64 3.90
CA CYS A 186 -23.29 -16.43 2.55
C CYS A 186 -21.89 -17.04 2.33
N THR A 187 -21.55 -17.29 1.07
CA THR A 187 -20.24 -17.82 0.68
C THR A 187 -19.62 -16.89 -0.35
N ILE A 188 -18.45 -16.33 -0.01
CA ILE A 188 -17.79 -15.27 -0.75
C ILE A 188 -16.53 -15.85 -1.41
N LEU A 189 -16.29 -15.53 -2.67
CA LEU A 189 -15.03 -15.81 -3.35
C LEU A 189 -14.21 -14.53 -3.46
N VAL A 190 -12.97 -14.58 -2.99
CA VAL A 190 -11.98 -13.49 -3.09
C VAL A 190 -10.78 -13.97 -3.91
N HIS A 191 -10.26 -13.07 -4.75
CA HIS A 191 -9.06 -13.33 -5.53
C HIS A 191 -7.86 -12.57 -4.96
N GLY A 192 -6.86 -13.30 -4.49
CA GLY A 192 -5.63 -12.72 -3.94
C GLY A 192 -5.87 -11.86 -2.70
N PHE A 193 -4.90 -11.01 -2.36
CA PHE A 193 -4.97 -10.16 -1.18
C PHE A 193 -5.32 -8.70 -1.47
N SER A 194 -6.50 -8.28 -0.99
CA SER A 194 -6.91 -6.88 -0.95
C SER A 194 -7.14 -6.42 0.48
N ARG A 195 -6.46 -5.34 0.88
CA ARG A 195 -6.63 -4.70 2.20
C ARG A 195 -8.03 -4.16 2.41
N VAL A 196 -8.67 -3.67 1.35
CA VAL A 196 -10.03 -3.14 1.41
C VAL A 196 -11.01 -4.28 1.65
N VAL A 197 -10.86 -5.39 0.90
CA VAL A 197 -11.72 -6.57 1.08
C VAL A 197 -11.51 -7.19 2.47
N LEU A 198 -10.26 -7.31 2.93
CA LEU A 198 -9.98 -7.81 4.27
C LEU A 198 -10.66 -6.96 5.35
N GLU A 199 -10.62 -5.63 5.23
CA GLU A 199 -11.30 -4.73 6.18
C GLU A 199 -12.82 -4.94 6.15
N VAL A 200 -13.44 -5.07 4.97
CA VAL A 200 -14.88 -5.35 4.82
C VAL A 200 -15.25 -6.66 5.52
N LEU A 201 -14.49 -7.72 5.28
CA LEU A 201 -14.73 -9.04 5.90
C LEU A 201 -14.54 -8.99 7.42
N LYS A 202 -13.52 -8.27 7.91
CA LYS A 202 -13.31 -8.05 9.35
C LYS A 202 -14.48 -7.30 9.99
N THR A 203 -14.95 -6.22 9.37
CA THR A 203 -16.10 -5.46 9.87
C THR A 203 -17.38 -6.31 9.89
N ALA A 204 -17.63 -7.11 8.85
CA ALA A 204 -18.78 -8.02 8.83
C ALA A 204 -18.71 -9.09 9.93
N ALA A 205 -17.53 -9.67 10.17
CA ALA A 205 -17.31 -10.65 11.24
C ALA A 205 -17.47 -10.03 12.64
N GLN A 206 -16.95 -8.80 12.85
CA GLN A 206 -17.14 -8.04 14.10
C GLN A 206 -18.62 -7.75 14.38
N ASN A 207 -19.43 -7.58 13.34
CA ASN A 207 -20.87 -7.43 13.43
C ASN A 207 -21.62 -8.78 13.51
N LYS A 208 -20.91 -9.86 13.86
CA LYS A 208 -21.44 -11.20 14.14
C LYS A 208 -22.16 -11.87 12.97
N LYS A 209 -21.79 -11.53 11.73
CA LYS A 209 -22.28 -12.22 10.54
C LYS A 209 -21.49 -13.51 10.34
N LEU A 210 -22.18 -14.63 10.13
CA LEU A 210 -21.56 -15.93 9.83
C LEU A 210 -21.48 -16.09 8.32
N PHE A 211 -20.29 -16.21 7.77
CA PHE A 211 -20.09 -16.40 6.33
C PHE A 211 -18.83 -17.23 6.08
N ARG A 212 -18.75 -17.79 4.87
CA ARG A 212 -17.59 -18.57 4.41
C ARG A 212 -16.86 -17.79 3.34
N VAL A 213 -15.53 -17.88 3.32
CA VAL A 213 -14.70 -17.21 2.31
C VAL A 213 -13.79 -18.22 1.64
N PHE A 214 -13.85 -18.29 0.31
CA PHE A 214 -12.85 -18.94 -0.52
C PHE A 214 -11.86 -17.88 -0.99
N CYS A 215 -10.57 -18.12 -0.79
CA CYS A 215 -9.50 -17.28 -1.32
C CYS A 215 -8.72 -18.07 -2.37
N THR A 216 -8.57 -17.53 -3.58
CA THR A 216 -7.70 -18.16 -4.59
C THR A 216 -6.24 -17.84 -4.32
N GLU A 217 -5.31 -18.78 -4.58
CA GLU A 217 -3.85 -18.56 -4.44
C GLU A 217 -3.35 -17.26 -5.10
N GLY A 218 -3.88 -16.90 -6.28
CA GLY A 218 -3.50 -15.67 -6.97
C GLY A 218 -2.10 -15.72 -7.58
N ARG A 219 -1.84 -16.73 -8.44
CA ARG A 219 -0.58 -16.84 -9.21
C ARG A 219 -0.41 -15.65 -10.16
N PRO A 220 0.83 -15.21 -10.44
CA PRO A 220 2.11 -15.80 -10.02
C PRO A 220 2.57 -15.42 -8.61
N ASP A 221 2.00 -14.35 -8.04
CA ASP A 221 2.51 -13.68 -6.83
C ASP A 221 2.09 -14.38 -5.53
N ARG A 222 1.14 -15.32 -5.62
CA ARG A 222 0.59 -16.10 -4.50
C ARG A 222 0.02 -15.24 -3.37
N THR A 223 -0.56 -14.09 -3.71
CA THR A 223 -1.01 -13.14 -2.69
C THR A 223 -2.18 -13.63 -1.85
N GLY A 224 -2.92 -14.65 -2.29
CA GLY A 224 -4.06 -15.18 -1.54
C GLY A 224 -3.69 -16.24 -0.49
N LEU A 225 -2.39 -16.53 -0.36
CA LEU A 225 -1.81 -17.42 0.65
C LEU A 225 -1.56 -16.69 1.97
#